data_AF-A0A7K7H555-F1
#
_entry.id   AF-A0A7K7H555-F1
#
_cell.length_a   1.000
_cell.length_b   1.000
_cell.length_c   1.000
_cell.angle_alpha   90.00
_cell.angle_beta   90.00
_cell.angle_gamma   90.00
#
_symmetry.space_group_name_H-M   'P 1'
#
loop_
_entity.id
_entity.type
_entity.pdbx_description
1 polymer ?
#
loop_
_entity_poly.entity_id
_entity_poly.type
_entity_poly.pdbx_seq_one_letter_code
_entity_poly.pdbx_strand_id
1 'polypeptide(L)'
;IDLPQKVRNRPLTRPTVFTDASSTTSTAALVWQEQDQWQCVKKRDESLSVQLLEASAVVLACNLFQTEHLNIVTDSMFIAKLCQAMSNPGVSTSPAAIMIEEALYSHQGTVLVMHVNSHNPVKGFYQTGNDKADAAAKGLRTLQEARQLHESLHIGAKALAKRCSISISDAKHIVATCPHCQK
;
A
#
# COMPACT_ATOMS: atom_id res chain seq x y z
N ILE A 1 -20.63 -7.74 -33.09
CA ILE A 1 -20.70 -6.95 -31.84
C ILE A 1 -20.82 -7.96 -30.72
N ASP A 2 -19.71 -8.24 -30.04
CA ASP A 2 -19.71 -9.17 -28.91
C ASP A 2 -20.18 -8.39 -27.69
N LEU A 3 -21.36 -8.73 -27.17
CA LEU A 3 -21.94 -8.05 -26.02
C LEU A 3 -21.21 -8.53 -24.75
N PRO A 4 -20.71 -7.64 -23.89
CA PRO A 4 -20.02 -8.07 -22.68
C PRO A 4 -20.96 -8.92 -21.82
N GLN A 5 -20.48 -10.11 -21.46
CA GLN A 5 -21.24 -11.10 -20.70
C GLN A 5 -21.61 -10.52 -19.32
N LYS A 6 -22.90 -10.23 -19.12
CA LYS A 6 -23.44 -9.61 -17.89
C LYS A 6 -23.43 -10.54 -16.68
N VAL A 7 -23.29 -11.85 -16.89
CA VAL A 7 -23.30 -12.87 -15.83
C VAL A 7 -21.97 -13.61 -15.87
N ARG A 8 -21.19 -13.51 -14.78
CA ARG A 8 -19.92 -14.22 -14.61
C ARG A 8 -20.11 -15.39 -13.65
N ASN A 9 -19.69 -16.59 -14.08
CA ASN A 9 -19.71 -17.81 -13.27
C ASN A 9 -18.49 -17.96 -12.35
N ARG A 10 -17.60 -16.96 -12.30
CA ARG A 10 -16.46 -16.88 -11.37
C ARG A 10 -16.59 -15.62 -10.53
N PRO A 11 -16.28 -15.68 -9.22
CA PRO A 11 -16.20 -14.49 -8.39
C PRO A 11 -15.29 -13.46 -9.06
N LEU A 12 -15.66 -12.18 -9.00
CA LEU A 12 -14.73 -11.12 -9.39
C LEU A 12 -13.50 -11.24 -8.48
N THR A 13 -12.37 -11.68 -9.04
CA THR A 13 -11.09 -11.63 -8.35
C THR A 13 -10.73 -10.16 -8.19
N ARG A 14 -10.91 -9.65 -6.97
CA ARG A 14 -10.58 -8.28 -6.62
C ARG A 14 -9.26 -8.26 -5.88
N PRO A 15 -8.18 -7.68 -6.43
CA PRO A 15 -6.97 -7.45 -5.67
C PRO A 15 -7.32 -6.69 -4.38
N THR A 16 -6.75 -7.13 -3.27
CA THR A 16 -6.88 -6.40 -2.00
C THR A 16 -5.56 -5.72 -1.71
N VAL A 17 -5.63 -4.41 -1.56
CA VAL A 17 -4.50 -3.54 -1.35
C VAL A 17 -4.68 -2.78 -0.05
N PHE A 18 -3.57 -2.45 0.59
CA PHE A 18 -3.50 -1.81 1.88
C PHE A 18 -2.82 -0.46 1.71
N THR A 19 -3.43 0.58 2.27
CA THR A 19 -2.93 1.95 2.18
C THR A 19 -2.69 2.50 3.56
N ASP A 20 -1.58 3.21 3.72
CA ASP A 20 -1.27 3.99 4.93
C ASP A 20 -0.42 5.20 4.56
N ALA A 21 -0.36 6.18 5.45
CA ALA A 21 0.55 7.31 5.34
C ALA A 21 1.21 7.70 6.67
N SER A 22 2.40 8.27 6.56
CA SER A 22 3.16 8.77 7.70
C SER A 22 3.56 10.21 7.49
N SER A 23 3.18 11.07 8.43
CA SER A 23 3.63 12.46 8.50
C SER A 23 5.11 12.60 8.84
N THR A 24 5.67 11.66 9.60
CA THR A 24 7.08 11.68 10.03
C THR A 24 8.05 11.51 8.86
N THR A 25 7.65 10.72 7.86
CA THR A 25 8.43 10.41 6.66
C THR A 25 7.86 11.08 5.42
N SER A 26 6.79 11.85 5.57
CA SER A 26 6.00 12.47 4.50
C SER A 26 5.69 11.49 3.36
N THR A 27 5.31 10.25 3.70
CA THR A 27 5.21 9.14 2.75
C THR A 27 3.80 8.57 2.74
N ALA A 28 3.24 8.42 1.54
CA ALA A 28 2.06 7.62 1.23
C ALA A 28 2.51 6.24 0.74
N ALA A 29 1.93 5.17 1.27
CA ALA A 29 2.29 3.79 0.94
C ALA A 29 1.08 3.00 0.45
N LEU A 30 1.33 2.19 -0.58
CA LEU A 30 0.42 1.18 -1.11
C LEU A 30 1.12 -0.17 -1.02
N VAL A 31 0.44 -1.17 -0.47
CA VAL A 31 0.96 -2.52 -0.29
C VAL A 31 -0.05 -3.54 -0.78
N TRP A 32 0.41 -4.61 -1.41
CA TRP A 32 -0.43 -5.73 -1.83
C TRP A 32 0.34 -7.03 -1.83
N GLN A 33 -0.36 -8.16 -1.92
CA GLN A 33 0.26 -9.47 -2.03
C GLN A 33 0.09 -10.01 -3.45
N GLU A 34 1.19 -10.47 -4.04
CA GLU A 34 1.24 -11.13 -5.34
C GLU A 34 2.10 -12.39 -5.20
N GLN A 35 1.54 -13.56 -5.58
CA GLN A 35 2.24 -14.86 -5.50
C GLN A 35 2.91 -15.11 -4.12
N ASP A 36 2.15 -14.88 -3.04
CA ASP A 36 2.60 -14.95 -1.65
C ASP A 36 3.70 -13.96 -1.23
N GLN A 37 4.14 -13.06 -2.12
CA GLN A 37 5.11 -12.01 -1.83
C GLN A 37 4.43 -10.65 -1.64
N TRP A 38 4.87 -9.90 -0.63
CA TRP A 38 4.38 -8.54 -0.38
C TRP A 38 5.12 -7.54 -1.26
N GLN A 39 4.35 -6.81 -2.05
CA GLN A 39 4.80 -5.71 -2.91
C GLN A 39 4.47 -4.37 -2.26
N CYS A 40 5.22 -3.31 -2.59
CA CYS A 40 4.93 -1.96 -2.12
C CYS A 40 5.27 -0.88 -3.14
N VAL A 41 4.46 0.17 -3.18
CA VAL A 41 4.75 1.45 -3.85
C VAL A 41 4.68 2.55 -2.81
N LYS A 42 5.64 3.47 -2.84
CA LYS A 42 5.73 4.60 -1.91
C LYS A 42 5.84 5.89 -2.69
N LYS A 43 5.14 6.93 -2.25
CA LYS A 43 5.30 8.31 -2.75
C LYS A 43 5.62 9.21 -1.58
N ARG A 44 6.76 9.90 -1.64
CA ARG A 44 7.14 10.92 -0.66
C ARG A 44 6.74 12.30 -1.17
N ASP A 45 6.08 13.08 -0.34
CA ASP A 45 5.71 14.47 -0.62
C ASP A 45 5.65 15.28 0.67
N GLU A 46 6.66 16.13 0.89
CA GLU A 46 6.79 16.93 2.12
C GLU A 46 5.83 18.11 2.19
N SER A 47 5.17 18.45 1.07
CA SER A 47 4.21 19.55 1.01
C SER A 47 2.81 19.16 1.52
N LEU A 48 2.54 17.84 1.63
CA LEU A 48 1.23 17.32 1.94
C LEU A 48 1.04 17.07 3.44
N SER A 49 -0.16 17.36 3.94
CA SER A 49 -0.59 16.91 5.27
C SER A 49 -0.79 15.40 5.28
N VAL A 50 -0.83 14.78 6.47
CA VAL A 50 -1.09 13.33 6.59
C VAL A 50 -2.40 12.93 5.90
N GLN A 51 -3.47 13.72 6.04
CA GLN A 51 -4.75 13.44 5.38
C GLN A 51 -4.65 13.44 3.85
N LEU A 52 -3.80 14.29 3.27
CA LEU A 52 -3.55 14.32 1.83
C LEU A 52 -2.58 13.22 1.38
N LEU A 53 -1.67 12.78 2.25
CA LEU A 53 -0.86 11.58 2.01
C LEU A 53 -1.73 10.31 2.04
N GLU A 54 -2.67 10.20 2.96
CA GLU A 54 -3.65 9.11 2.99
C GLU A 54 -4.48 9.08 1.70
N ALA A 55 -4.97 10.24 1.26
CA ALA A 55 -5.67 10.35 -0.03
C ALA A 55 -4.74 9.99 -1.20
N SER A 56 -3.46 10.40 -1.15
CA SER A 56 -2.46 10.02 -2.14
C SER A 56 -2.23 8.51 -2.21
N ALA A 57 -2.28 7.80 -1.08
CA ALA A 57 -2.16 6.35 -1.06
C ALA A 57 -3.34 5.66 -1.78
N VAL A 58 -4.56 6.18 -1.61
CA VAL A 58 -5.75 5.74 -2.37
C VAL A 58 -5.57 6.04 -3.87
N VAL A 59 -5.08 7.22 -4.23
CA VAL A 59 -4.80 7.59 -5.63
C VAL A 59 -3.75 6.67 -6.26
N LEU A 60 -2.67 6.34 -5.53
CA LEU A 60 -1.68 5.36 -5.97
C LEU A 60 -2.34 4.01 -6.27
N ALA A 61 -3.26 3.57 -5.42
CA ALA A 61 -3.99 2.31 -5.60
C ALA A 61 -4.82 2.32 -6.90
N CYS A 62 -5.64 3.35 -7.11
CA CYS A 62 -6.48 3.49 -8.30
C CYS A 62 -5.65 3.57 -9.59
N ASN A 63 -4.52 4.26 -9.55
CA ASN A 63 -3.64 4.43 -10.71
C ASN A 63 -2.86 3.14 -11.05
N LEU A 64 -2.39 2.41 -10.03
CA LEU A 64 -1.63 1.18 -10.25
C LEU A 64 -2.52 0.05 -10.78
N PHE A 65 -3.74 -0.04 -10.27
CA PHE A 65 -4.73 -1.04 -10.64
C PHE A 65 -5.83 -0.44 -11.52
N GLN A 66 -5.47 0.27 -12.60
CA GLN A 66 -6.40 1.12 -13.35
C GLN A 66 -7.62 0.38 -13.93
N THR A 67 -7.52 -0.93 -14.18
CA THR A 67 -8.56 -1.71 -14.89
C THR A 67 -9.28 -2.72 -14.00
N GLU A 68 -8.72 -3.00 -12.82
CA GLU A 68 -9.14 -4.06 -11.94
C GLU A 68 -10.24 -3.60 -10.98
N HIS A 69 -11.18 -4.49 -10.66
CA HIS A 69 -12.07 -4.25 -9.53
C HIS A 69 -11.27 -4.34 -8.23
N LEU A 70 -11.18 -3.27 -7.45
CA LEU A 70 -10.21 -3.13 -6.35
C LEU A 70 -10.88 -3.12 -4.97
N ASN A 71 -10.26 -3.78 -4.01
CA ASN A 71 -10.54 -3.63 -2.59
C ASN A 71 -9.41 -2.83 -1.94
N ILE A 72 -9.67 -1.59 -1.54
CA ILE A 72 -8.72 -0.75 -0.79
C ILE A 72 -9.02 -0.88 0.69
N VAL A 73 -8.02 -1.24 1.48
CA VAL A 73 -8.08 -1.34 2.93
C VAL A 73 -7.25 -0.21 3.53
N THR A 74 -7.87 0.59 4.40
CA THR A 74 -7.22 1.70 5.10
C THR A 74 -7.56 1.65 6.58
N ASP A 75 -6.64 2.02 7.46
CA ASP A 75 -6.92 2.30 8.87
C ASP A 75 -7.18 3.79 9.14
N SER A 76 -7.12 4.62 8.10
CA SER A 76 -7.51 6.02 8.16
C SER A 76 -9.03 6.16 8.22
N MET A 77 -9.53 6.42 9.42
CA MET A 77 -10.94 6.76 9.66
C MET A 77 -11.38 7.98 8.83
N PHE A 78 -10.46 8.91 8.54
CA PHE A 78 -10.72 10.06 7.69
C PHE A 78 -11.07 9.63 6.27
N ILE A 79 -10.24 8.80 5.63
CA ILE A 79 -10.49 8.28 4.28
C ILE A 79 -11.76 7.45 4.23
N ALA A 80 -11.94 6.55 5.19
CA ALA A 80 -13.12 5.70 5.25
C ALA A 80 -14.42 6.52 5.26
N LYS A 81 -14.50 7.54 6.13
CA LYS A 81 -15.65 8.44 6.21
C LYS A 81 -15.80 9.30 4.96
N LEU A 82 -14.70 9.77 4.39
CA LEU A 82 -14.71 10.59 3.18
C LEU A 82 -15.30 9.81 2.00
N CYS A 83 -14.80 8.61 1.73
CA CYS A 83 -15.31 7.74 0.66
C CYS A 83 -16.78 7.34 0.89
N GLN A 84 -17.18 7.11 2.14
CA GLN A 84 -18.59 6.86 2.47
C GLN A 84 -19.46 8.09 2.19
N ALA A 85 -19.00 9.29 2.53
CA ALA A 85 -19.72 10.53 2.27
C ALA A 85 -19.86 10.81 0.76
N MET A 86 -18.81 10.56 -0.02
CA MET A 86 -18.81 10.69 -1.49
C MET A 86 -19.78 9.72 -2.19
N SER A 87 -20.23 8.66 -1.50
CA SER A 87 -21.23 7.73 -2.02
C SER A 87 -22.66 8.28 -1.93
N ASN A 88 -22.88 9.38 -1.21
CA ASN A 88 -24.19 10.03 -1.05
C ASN A 88 -24.28 11.28 -1.95
N PRO A 89 -25.49 11.73 -2.32
CA PRO A 89 -25.68 12.98 -3.06
C PRO A 89 -25.19 14.18 -2.23
N GLY A 90 -24.05 14.73 -2.60
CA GLY A 90 -23.43 15.89 -1.95
C GLY A 90 -21.98 16.07 -2.39
N VAL A 91 -21.54 17.30 -2.63
CA VAL A 91 -20.16 17.59 -3.07
C VAL A 91 -19.30 17.80 -1.83
N SER A 92 -18.44 16.84 -1.52
CA SER A 92 -17.31 17.09 -0.61
C SER A 92 -16.25 17.85 -1.38
N THR A 93 -16.00 19.12 -1.02
CA THR A 93 -15.06 20.01 -1.73
C THR A 93 -13.65 20.01 -1.14
N SER A 94 -13.36 19.08 -0.21
CA SER A 94 -12.02 19.01 0.38
C SER A 94 -10.98 18.61 -0.68
N PRO A 95 -9.72 19.08 -0.58
CA PRO A 95 -8.69 18.68 -1.53
C PRO A 95 -8.49 17.16 -1.62
N ALA A 96 -8.63 16.44 -0.50
CA ALA A 96 -8.60 14.98 -0.48
C ALA A 96 -9.76 14.34 -1.27
N ALA A 97 -10.96 14.92 -1.20
CA ALA A 97 -12.11 14.44 -1.96
C ALA A 97 -11.89 14.59 -3.45
N ILE A 98 -11.40 15.76 -3.88
CA ILE A 98 -11.09 16.04 -5.29
C ILE A 98 -10.06 15.05 -5.82
N MET A 99 -8.97 14.82 -5.07
CA MET A 99 -7.95 13.84 -5.45
C MET A 99 -8.51 12.43 -5.65
N ILE A 100 -9.34 11.98 -4.70
CA ILE A 100 -9.95 10.65 -4.76
C ILE A 100 -10.99 10.57 -5.89
N GLU A 101 -11.80 11.62 -6.07
CA GLU A 101 -12.83 11.68 -7.12
C GLU A 101 -12.21 11.61 -8.52
N GLU A 102 -11.16 12.39 -8.78
CA GLU A 102 -10.42 12.36 -10.05
C GLU A 102 -9.83 10.97 -10.34
N ALA A 103 -9.25 10.33 -9.30
CA ALA A 103 -8.69 9.00 -9.42
C ALA A 103 -9.77 7.93 -9.66
N LEU A 104 -10.91 8.03 -8.98
CA LEU A 104 -12.05 7.13 -9.19
C LEU A 104 -12.69 7.33 -10.57
N TYR A 105 -12.79 8.56 -11.06
CA TYR A 105 -13.32 8.87 -12.38
C TYR A 105 -12.44 8.27 -13.50
N SER A 106 -11.12 8.26 -13.29
CA SER A 106 -10.14 7.74 -14.25
C SER A 106 -9.95 6.21 -14.19
N HIS A 107 -10.45 5.58 -13.14
CA HIS A 107 -10.34 4.14 -12.89
C HIS A 107 -11.49 3.38 -13.56
N GLN A 108 -11.17 2.33 -14.32
CA GLN A 108 -12.16 1.59 -15.14
C GLN A 108 -12.88 0.50 -14.35
N GLY A 109 -12.27 0.02 -13.26
CA GLY A 109 -12.84 -0.97 -12.37
C GLY A 109 -13.83 -0.38 -11.36
N THR A 110 -14.32 -1.23 -10.47
CA THR A 110 -15.08 -0.77 -9.30
C THR A 110 -14.19 -0.77 -8.08
N VAL A 111 -14.18 0.31 -7.30
CA VAL A 111 -13.42 0.40 -6.05
C VAL A 111 -14.35 0.19 -4.85
N LEU A 112 -13.93 -0.66 -3.92
CA LEU A 112 -14.50 -0.75 -2.58
C LEU A 112 -13.45 -0.30 -1.58
N VAL A 113 -13.79 0.68 -0.75
CA VAL A 113 -12.94 1.14 0.36
C VAL A 113 -13.44 0.53 1.66
N MET A 114 -12.57 -0.15 2.38
CA MET A 114 -12.84 -0.82 3.65
C MET A 114 -11.96 -0.22 4.74
N HIS A 115 -12.55 0.01 5.90
CA HIS A 115 -11.83 0.46 7.07
C HIS A 115 -11.42 -0.71 7.96
N VAL A 116 -10.16 -0.75 8.38
CA VAL A 116 -9.67 -1.65 9.44
C VAL A 116 -9.29 -0.85 10.67
N ASN A 117 -9.64 -1.33 11.86
CA ASN A 117 -9.30 -0.64 13.09
C ASN A 117 -7.93 -1.13 13.58
N SER A 118 -6.91 -0.27 13.49
CA SER A 118 -5.56 -0.56 14.00
C SER A 118 -5.50 -0.77 15.52
N HIS A 119 -6.46 -0.22 16.28
CA HIS A 119 -6.56 -0.42 17.73
C HIS A 119 -7.29 -1.71 18.15
N ASN A 120 -8.09 -2.29 17.26
CA ASN A 120 -8.76 -3.57 17.53
C ASN A 120 -8.78 -4.44 16.27
N PRO A 121 -7.62 -5.00 15.89
CA PRO A 121 -7.47 -5.60 14.59
C PRO A 121 -8.08 -6.99 14.48
N VAL A 122 -8.69 -7.25 13.32
CA VAL A 122 -9.05 -8.61 12.92
C VAL A 122 -7.78 -9.34 12.51
N LYS A 123 -7.39 -10.36 13.28
CA LYS A 123 -6.18 -11.15 13.03
C LYS A 123 -6.20 -11.79 11.63
N GLY A 124 -5.02 -11.99 11.05
CA GLY A 124 -4.83 -12.65 9.76
C GLY A 124 -4.46 -11.66 8.66
N PHE A 125 -4.93 -11.93 7.44
CA PHE A 125 -4.53 -11.23 6.22
C PHE A 125 -4.66 -9.70 6.33
N TYR A 126 -5.78 -9.20 6.85
CA TYR A 126 -6.00 -7.77 6.97
C TYR A 126 -5.04 -7.08 7.94
N GLN A 127 -4.78 -7.69 9.10
CA GLN A 127 -3.80 -7.16 10.04
C GLN A 127 -2.40 -7.18 9.46
N THR A 128 -1.99 -8.29 8.84
CA THR A 128 -0.67 -8.39 8.22
C THR A 128 -0.49 -7.35 7.11
N GLY A 129 -1.50 -7.14 6.27
CA GLY A 129 -1.45 -6.11 5.23
C GLY A 129 -1.36 -4.70 5.80
N ASN A 130 -2.13 -4.38 6.84
CA ASN A 130 -2.06 -3.10 7.54
C ASN A 130 -0.67 -2.86 8.14
N ASP A 131 -0.12 -3.84 8.85
CA ASP A 131 1.22 -3.76 9.44
C ASP A 131 2.31 -3.53 8.37
N LYS A 132 2.14 -4.10 7.18
CA LYS A 132 3.07 -3.88 6.06
C LYS A 132 2.92 -2.49 5.45
N ALA A 133 1.70 -1.98 5.32
CA ALA A 133 1.45 -0.61 4.86
C ALA A 133 2.05 0.40 5.85
N ASP A 134 1.81 0.22 7.16
CA ASP A 134 2.38 1.03 8.25
C ASP A 134 3.90 1.02 8.26
N ALA A 135 4.50 -0.17 8.13
CA ALA A 135 5.95 -0.29 7.98
C ALA A 135 6.47 0.48 6.76
N ALA A 136 5.81 0.35 5.61
CA ALA A 136 6.20 1.00 4.37
C ALA A 136 6.07 2.54 4.47
N ALA A 137 4.99 3.04 5.06
CA ALA A 137 4.77 4.45 5.31
C ALA A 137 5.85 5.01 6.24
N LYS A 138 6.20 4.29 7.32
CA LYS A 138 7.32 4.63 8.23
C LYS A 138 8.70 4.53 7.60
N GLY A 139 8.80 4.24 6.30
CA GLY A 139 10.04 4.18 5.56
C GLY A 139 10.85 2.92 5.84
N LEU A 140 10.25 1.91 6.46
CA LEU A 140 10.87 0.59 6.60
C LEU A 140 10.89 -0.07 5.22
N ARG A 141 12.06 -0.54 4.79
CA ARG A 141 12.17 -1.30 3.55
C ARG A 141 11.69 -2.73 3.78
N THR A 142 11.12 -3.34 2.74
CA THR A 142 10.79 -4.76 2.79
C THR A 142 12.07 -5.60 2.84
N LEU A 143 11.96 -6.85 3.31
CA LEU A 143 13.10 -7.77 3.27
C LEU A 143 13.57 -8.04 1.83
N GLN A 144 12.67 -7.98 0.86
CA GLN A 144 13.01 -8.12 -0.55
C GLN A 144 13.79 -6.90 -1.06
N GLU A 145 13.36 -5.68 -0.76
CA GLU A 145 14.10 -4.45 -1.09
C GLU A 145 15.50 -4.45 -0.42
N ALA A 146 15.59 -4.95 0.81
CA ALA A 146 16.86 -5.11 1.51
C ALA A 146 17.76 -6.18 0.85
N ARG A 147 17.19 -7.31 0.40
CA ARG A 147 17.93 -8.33 -0.37
C ARG A 147 18.47 -7.76 -1.66
N GLN A 148 17.65 -7.07 -2.46
CA GLN A 148 18.08 -6.43 -3.70
C GLN A 148 19.15 -5.36 -3.47
N LEU A 149 19.04 -4.57 -2.40
CA LEU A 149 20.08 -3.61 -2.03
C LEU A 149 21.39 -4.30 -1.64
N HIS A 150 21.30 -5.43 -0.93
CA HIS A 150 22.48 -6.22 -0.58
C HIS A 150 23.10 -6.92 -1.81
N GLU A 151 22.29 -7.49 -2.71
CA GLU A 151 22.77 -8.12 -3.94
C GLU A 151 23.46 -7.12 -4.88
N SER A 152 23.04 -5.85 -4.86
CA SER A 152 23.67 -4.79 -5.67
C SER A 152 24.93 -4.19 -5.04
N LEU A 153 24.98 -4.03 -3.71
CA LEU A 153 26.06 -3.30 -3.04
C LEU A 153 26.95 -4.15 -2.14
N HIS A 154 26.57 -5.40 -1.87
CA HIS A 154 27.22 -6.34 -0.95
C HIS A 154 27.58 -5.74 0.42
N ILE A 155 26.75 -4.83 0.94
CA ILE A 155 27.00 -4.16 2.23
C ILE A 155 26.74 -5.11 3.40
N GLY A 156 27.56 -4.99 4.46
CA GLY A 156 27.45 -5.82 5.66
C GLY A 156 26.16 -5.60 6.45
N ALA A 157 25.79 -6.58 7.29
CA ALA A 157 24.49 -6.65 7.97
C ALA A 157 24.15 -5.41 8.81
N LYS A 158 25.13 -4.81 9.50
CA LYS A 158 24.92 -3.57 10.27
C LYS A 158 24.54 -2.38 9.39
N ALA A 159 25.24 -2.21 8.26
CA ALA A 159 24.97 -1.14 7.32
C ALA A 159 23.63 -1.35 6.61
N LEU A 160 23.31 -2.61 6.27
CA LEU A 160 22.05 -3.00 5.65
C LEU A 160 20.86 -2.72 6.59
N ALA A 161 20.94 -3.17 7.84
CA ALA A 161 19.93 -2.93 8.86
C ALA A 161 19.63 -1.43 9.02
N LYS A 162 20.69 -0.62 9.12
CA LYS A 162 20.54 0.84 9.24
C LYS A 162 19.95 1.49 7.99
N ARG A 163 20.37 1.11 6.78
CA ARG A 163 19.88 1.72 5.53
C ARG A 163 18.46 1.30 5.15
N CYS A 164 18.06 0.11 5.56
CA CYS A 164 16.74 -0.45 5.25
C CYS A 164 15.74 -0.30 6.41
N SER A 165 16.20 0.17 7.57
CA SER A 165 15.43 0.19 8.80
C SER A 165 14.81 -1.18 9.13
N ILE A 166 15.56 -2.27 8.91
CA ILE A 166 15.14 -3.65 9.22
C ILE A 166 15.86 -4.16 10.48
N SER A 167 15.38 -5.26 11.05
CA SER A 167 16.04 -5.87 12.21
C SER A 167 17.46 -6.34 11.85
N ILE A 168 18.38 -6.28 12.82
CA ILE A 168 19.74 -6.80 12.62
C ILE A 168 19.73 -8.32 12.38
N SER A 169 18.72 -9.04 12.88
CA SER A 169 18.55 -10.48 12.66
C SER A 169 18.21 -10.77 11.20
N ASP A 170 17.25 -10.05 10.62
CA ASP A 170 16.90 -10.18 9.21
C ASP A 170 18.07 -9.79 8.30
N ALA A 171 18.74 -8.68 8.61
CA ALA A 171 19.91 -8.25 7.84
C ALA A 171 21.04 -9.29 7.88
N LYS A 172 21.28 -9.92 9.04
CA LYS A 172 22.24 -11.04 9.16
C LYS A 172 21.81 -12.23 8.31
N HIS A 173 20.52 -12.59 8.33
CA HIS A 173 20.01 -13.68 7.50
C HIS A 173 20.22 -13.38 6.01
N ILE A 174 19.90 -12.17 5.54
CA ILE A 174 20.09 -11.76 4.13
C ILE A 174 21.56 -11.92 3.71
N VAL A 175 22.48 -11.35 4.48
CA VAL A 175 23.92 -11.44 4.20
C VAL A 175 24.40 -12.89 4.25
N ALA A 176 23.93 -13.65 5.25
CA ALA A 176 24.29 -15.05 5.42
C ALA A 176 23.77 -15.93 4.27
N THR A 177 22.69 -15.57 3.58
CA THR A 177 22.19 -16.31 2.41
C THR A 177 22.84 -15.89 1.08
N CYS A 178 23.72 -14.87 1.08
CA CYS A 178 24.31 -14.36 -0.15
C CYS A 178 25.52 -15.22 -0.60
N PRO A 179 25.47 -15.89 -1.77
CA PRO A 179 26.54 -16.77 -2.23
C PRO A 179 27.85 -16.03 -2.54
N HIS A 180 27.79 -14.72 -2.83
CA HIS A 180 28.97 -13.89 -3.09
C HIS A 180 29.70 -13.47 -1.82
N CYS A 181 29.00 -13.35 -0.70
CA CYS A 181 29.56 -12.88 0.58
C CYS A 181 29.96 -14.03 1.52
N GLN A 182 29.66 -15.28 1.18
CA GLN A 182 30.03 -16.48 1.96
C GLN A 182 31.44 -17.00 1.65
N LYS A 183 32.21 -16.34 0.79
CA LYS A 183 33.59 -16.73 0.45
C LYS A 183 34.61 -16.15 1.43
#